data_AF-A0A7W7ZSF6-F1
#
_entry.id   AF-A0A7W7ZSF6-F1
#
_cell.length_a   1.000
_cell.length_b   1.000
_cell.length_c   1.000
_cell.angle_alpha   90.00
_cell.angle_beta   90.00
_cell.angle_gamma   90.00
#
_symmetry.space_group_name_H-M   'P 1'
#
loop_
_entity.id
_entity.type
_entity.pdbx_description
1 polymer ?
#
loop_
_entity_poly.entity_id
_entity_poly.type
_entity_poly.pdbx_seq_one_letter_code
_entity_poly.pdbx_strand_id
1 'polypeptide(L)'
;MLLRPQAILRPFLKPGVLVRIPELSPAECQAWEQRLTPLVQECGCNAGALAVGIFLALSVLALFFTNIPDDFRFPLQTYLIGSACFVAGLILSAFLGKLSGQVLAALRLHRACQELETALNLQPGPSR
;
A
#
# COMPACT_ATOMS: atom_id res chain seq x y z
N MET A 1 -18.42 -23.88 17.92
CA MET A 1 -17.75 -24.25 16.65
C MET A 1 -16.25 -24.04 16.85
N LEU A 2 -15.47 -25.12 16.81
CA LEU A 2 -14.03 -25.13 17.10
C LEU A 2 -13.24 -24.35 16.03
N LEU A 3 -12.48 -23.34 16.48
CA LEU A 3 -11.59 -22.51 15.67
C LEU A 3 -10.41 -23.34 15.16
N ARG A 4 -10.33 -23.56 13.85
CA ARG A 4 -9.12 -24.09 13.19
C ARG A 4 -8.05 -23.00 13.18
N PRO A 5 -6.83 -23.26 13.68
CA PRO A 5 -5.73 -22.31 13.60
C PRO A 5 -5.26 -22.22 12.14
N GLN A 6 -5.70 -21.18 11.41
CA GLN A 6 -5.26 -20.88 10.04
C GLN A 6 -3.79 -20.42 9.96
N ALA A 7 -3.12 -20.26 11.10
CA ALA A 7 -1.76 -19.75 11.21
C ALA A 7 -0.70 -20.58 10.45
N ILE A 8 -0.92 -21.89 10.29
CA ILE A 8 0.06 -22.77 9.60
C ILE A 8 0.05 -22.54 8.08
N LEU A 9 -1.11 -22.20 7.49
CA LEU A 9 -1.25 -22.03 6.04
C LEU A 9 -1.01 -20.60 5.53
N ARG A 10 -1.05 -19.59 6.41
CA ARG A 10 -0.94 -18.18 6.01
C ARG A 10 -0.12 -17.37 7.04
N PRO A 11 1.22 -17.45 7.01
CA PRO A 11 2.08 -16.84 8.03
C PRO A 11 2.03 -15.30 8.07
N PHE A 12 1.49 -14.65 7.05
CA PHE A 12 1.33 -13.19 6.97
C PHE A 12 -0.08 -12.69 7.35
N LEU A 13 -0.98 -13.59 7.77
CA LEU A 13 -2.29 -13.19 8.27
C LEU A 13 -2.09 -12.57 9.65
N LYS A 14 -2.16 -11.23 9.70
CA LYS A 14 -2.19 -10.49 10.97
C LYS A 14 -3.30 -11.10 11.85
N PRO A 15 -3.05 -11.29 13.16
CA PRO A 15 -4.06 -11.86 14.05
C PRO A 15 -5.34 -11.03 13.94
N GLY A 16 -6.40 -11.66 13.43
CA GLY A 16 -7.70 -11.03 13.28
C GLY A 16 -8.23 -10.70 14.66
N VAL A 17 -8.27 -9.42 15.01
CA VAL A 17 -8.97 -8.97 16.20
C VAL A 17 -10.45 -9.01 15.86
N LEU A 18 -11.13 -10.08 16.30
CA LEU A 18 -12.58 -10.20 16.23
C LEU A 18 -13.20 -9.22 17.23
N VAL A 19 -13.49 -8.00 16.77
CA VAL A 19 -14.28 -7.04 17.53
C VAL A 19 -15.75 -7.38 17.29
N ARG A 20 -16.41 -7.95 18.30
CA ARG A 20 -17.84 -8.21 18.24
C ARG A 20 -18.58 -6.91 18.56
N ILE A 21 -19.13 -6.26 17.53
CA ILE A 21 -19.90 -5.03 17.70
C ILE A 21 -21.33 -5.43 18.08
N PRO A 22 -21.83 -5.08 19.28
CA PRO A 22 -23.10 -5.61 19.80
C PRO A 22 -24.35 -5.21 19.00
N GLU A 23 -24.26 -4.15 18.20
CA GLU A 23 -25.40 -3.53 17.50
C GLU A 23 -25.58 -4.03 16.06
N LEU A 24 -24.61 -4.78 15.52
CA LEU A 24 -24.65 -5.29 14.15
C LEU A 24 -25.20 -6.71 14.10
N SER A 25 -26.10 -6.96 13.16
CA SER A 25 -26.55 -8.32 12.85
C SER A 25 -25.37 -9.16 12.34
N PRO A 26 -25.41 -10.51 12.50
CA PRO A 26 -24.32 -11.37 12.04
C PRO A 26 -24.04 -11.24 10.54
N ALA A 27 -25.05 -10.91 9.72
CA ALA A 27 -24.89 -10.68 8.29
C ALA A 27 -24.13 -9.37 7.98
N GLU A 28 -24.43 -8.29 8.71
CA GLU A 28 -23.73 -7.01 8.54
C GLU A 28 -22.29 -7.08 9.05
N CYS A 29 -22.06 -7.80 10.15
CA CYS A 29 -20.71 -8.03 10.68
C CYS A 29 -19.83 -8.74 9.64
N GLN A 30 -20.38 -9.74 8.93
CA GLN A 30 -19.66 -10.45 7.87
C GLN A 30 -19.41 -9.58 6.64
N ALA A 31 -20.38 -8.73 6.25
CA ALA A 31 -20.22 -7.80 5.14
C ALA A 31 -19.11 -6.75 5.41
N TRP A 32 -19.06 -6.21 6.63
CA TRP A 32 -18.01 -5.27 7.05
C TRP A 32 -16.65 -5.94 7.19
N GLU A 33 -16.60 -7.17 7.72
CA GLU A 33 -15.35 -7.94 7.79
C GLU A 33 -14.79 -8.19 6.38
N GLN A 34 -15.62 -8.59 5.41
CA GLN A 34 -15.20 -8.76 4.02
C GLN A 34 -14.68 -7.46 3.39
N ARG A 35 -15.24 -6.31 3.76
CA ARG A 35 -14.84 -5.00 3.24
C ARG A 35 -13.55 -4.48 3.87
N LEU A 36 -13.34 -4.72 5.17
CA LEU A 36 -12.19 -4.22 5.93
C LEU A 36 -10.95 -5.13 5.84
N THR A 37 -11.13 -6.44 5.75
CA THR A 37 -10.03 -7.41 5.65
C THR A 37 -8.99 -7.09 4.57
N PRO A 38 -9.36 -6.79 3.31
CA PRO A 38 -8.38 -6.46 2.28
C PRO A 38 -7.61 -5.16 2.59
N LEU A 39 -8.28 -4.15 3.16
CA LEU A 39 -7.67 -2.85 3.49
C LEU A 39 -6.59 -2.97 4.58
N VAL A 40 -6.73 -3.91 5.52
CA VAL A 40 -5.75 -4.15 6.60
C VAL A 40 -4.49 -4.89 6.11
N GLN A 41 -4.64 -5.63 4.99
CA GLN A 41 -3.58 -6.45 4.39
C GLN A 41 -2.85 -5.75 3.23
N GLU A 42 -3.31 -4.58 2.78
CA GLU A 42 -2.64 -3.79 1.76
C GLU A 42 -1.26 -3.31 2.25
N CYS A 43 -0.19 -3.82 1.63
CA CYS A 43 1.20 -3.53 1.99
C CYS A 43 1.86 -2.45 1.11
N GLY A 44 1.15 -1.91 0.11
CA GLY A 44 1.62 -0.86 -0.80
C GLY A 44 2.54 -1.32 -1.92
N CYS A 45 2.76 -2.63 -2.10
CA CYS A 45 3.70 -3.16 -3.10
C CYS A 45 3.38 -2.76 -4.54
N ASN A 46 2.09 -2.74 -4.93
CA ASN A 46 1.69 -2.34 -6.29
C ASN A 46 2.00 -0.86 -6.57
N ALA A 47 1.80 0.02 -5.59
CA ALA A 47 2.14 1.44 -5.71
C ALA A 47 3.67 1.64 -5.80
N GLY A 48 4.44 0.85 -5.03
CA GLY A 48 5.90 0.78 -5.15
C GLY A 48 6.36 0.37 -6.56
N ALA A 49 5.82 -0.72 -7.10
CA ALA A 49 6.16 -1.21 -8.43
C ALA A 49 5.82 -0.18 -9.53
N LEU A 50 4.68 0.51 -9.41
CA LEU A 50 4.27 1.55 -10.34
C LEU A 50 5.20 2.77 -10.28
N ALA A 51 5.60 3.22 -9.08
CA ALA A 51 6.53 4.34 -8.92
C ALA A 51 7.91 4.03 -9.53
N VAL A 52 8.43 2.81 -9.32
CA VAL A 52 9.67 2.35 -9.95
C VAL A 52 9.53 2.30 -11.47
N GLY A 53 8.41 1.78 -11.97
CA GLY A 53 8.12 1.74 -13.42
C GLY A 53 8.11 3.12 -14.07
N ILE A 54 7.49 4.11 -13.43
CA ILE A 54 7.48 5.51 -13.90
C ILE A 54 8.90 6.08 -13.89
N PHE A 55 9.66 5.88 -12.80
CA PHE A 55 11.05 6.35 -12.72
C PHE A 55 11.93 5.77 -13.83
N LEU A 56 11.79 4.47 -14.12
CA LEU A 56 12.49 3.82 -15.23
C LEU A 56 12.10 4.41 -16.59
N ALA A 57 10.80 4.60 -16.83
CA ALA A 57 10.32 5.20 -18.08
C ALA A 57 10.87 6.61 -18.29
N LEU A 58 10.88 7.44 -17.24
CA LEU A 58 11.46 8.79 -17.28
C LEU A 58 12.97 8.77 -17.49
N SER A 59 13.68 7.82 -16.87
CA SER A 59 15.12 7.67 -17.03
C SER A 59 15.49 7.28 -18.47
N VAL A 60 14.76 6.34 -19.07
CA VAL A 60 14.92 5.95 -20.48
C VAL A 60 14.60 7.12 -21.40
N LEU A 61 13.50 7.84 -21.13
CA LEU A 61 13.11 8.99 -21.92
C LEU A 61 14.18 10.10 -21.87
N ALA A 62 14.74 10.36 -20.69
CA ALA A 62 15.83 11.32 -20.52
C ALA A 62 17.07 10.92 -21.35
N LEU A 63 17.43 9.63 -21.35
CA LEU A 63 18.53 9.11 -22.16
C LEU A 63 18.26 9.25 -23.68
N PHE A 64 17.02 9.07 -24.12
CA PHE A 64 16.64 9.26 -25.52
C PHE A 64 16.80 10.72 -25.98
N PHE A 65 16.52 11.69 -25.11
CA PHE A 65 16.63 13.12 -25.43
C PHE A 65 18.02 13.70 -25.23
N THR A 66 18.89 13.04 -24.46
CA THR A 66 20.31 13.39 -24.45
C THR A 66 20.95 12.92 -25.75
N ASN A 67 21.16 13.85 -26.69
CA ASN A 67 22.10 13.63 -27.80
C ASN A 67 23.49 13.43 -27.19
N ILE A 68 23.88 12.17 -26.95
CA ILE A 68 25.22 11.84 -26.48
C ILE A 68 26.09 11.74 -27.73
N PRO A 69 27.02 12.69 -27.97
CA PRO A 69 27.92 12.59 -29.12
C PRO A 69 28.80 11.36 -28.98
N ASP A 70 28.97 10.60 -30.06
CA ASP A 70 29.71 9.32 -30.09
C ASP A 70 31.18 9.42 -29.60
N ASP A 71 31.74 10.64 -29.52
CA ASP A 71 33.12 10.90 -29.11
C ASP A 71 33.35 11.11 -27.60
N PHE A 72 32.31 10.99 -26.76
CA PHE A 72 32.46 11.29 -25.33
C PHE A 72 33.16 10.18 -24.53
N ARG A 73 34.49 10.31 -24.44
CA ARG A 73 35.26 9.84 -23.28
C ARG A 73 34.87 10.67 -22.05
N PHE A 74 33.69 10.43 -21.50
CA PHE A 74 33.35 10.97 -20.18
C PHE A 74 34.35 10.43 -19.14
N PRO A 75 34.81 11.26 -18.20
CA PRO A 75 35.64 10.78 -17.11
C PRO A 75 34.86 9.72 -16.32
N LEU A 76 35.55 8.69 -15.83
CA LEU A 76 34.98 7.58 -15.04
C LEU A 76 34.07 8.10 -13.90
N GLN A 77 34.43 9.23 -13.31
CA GLN A 77 33.67 9.90 -12.26
C GLN A 77 32.23 10.24 -12.68
N THR A 78 32.00 10.66 -13.93
CA THR A 78 30.66 10.99 -14.43
C THR A 78 29.77 9.75 -14.50
N TYR A 79 30.32 8.60 -14.94
CA TYR A 79 29.60 7.33 -14.94
C TYR A 79 29.29 6.84 -13.53
N LEU A 80 30.25 6.97 -12.60
CA LEU A 80 30.06 6.58 -11.19
C LEU A 80 28.99 7.44 -10.50
N ILE A 81 29.01 8.76 -10.72
CA ILE A 81 28.00 9.66 -10.15
C ILE A 81 26.64 9.38 -10.78
N GLY A 82 26.56 9.25 -12.11
CA GLY A 82 25.31 8.98 -12.82
C GLY A 82 24.66 7.66 -12.38
N SER A 83 25.45 6.60 -12.29
CA SER A 83 24.98 5.28 -11.80
C SER A 83 24.57 5.32 -10.33
N ALA A 84 25.34 5.99 -9.46
CA ALA A 84 24.96 6.17 -8.06
C ALA A 84 23.64 6.95 -7.92
N CYS A 85 23.47 8.03 -8.68
CA CYS A 85 22.22 8.80 -8.71
C CYS A 85 21.04 7.97 -9.21
N PHE A 86 21.24 7.16 -10.25
CA PHE A 86 20.20 6.26 -10.76
C PHE A 86 19.78 5.21 -9.74
N VAL A 87 20.74 4.54 -9.08
CA VAL A 87 20.46 3.54 -8.05
C VAL A 87 19.77 4.18 -6.83
N ALA A 88 20.23 5.35 -6.39
CA ALA A 88 19.59 6.10 -5.32
C ALA A 88 18.15 6.49 -5.69
N GLY A 89 17.92 6.94 -6.93
CA GLY A 89 16.60 7.25 -7.45
C GLY A 89 15.67 6.03 -7.50
N LEU A 90 16.17 4.86 -7.90
CA LEU A 90 15.41 3.61 -7.86
C LEU A 90 14.97 3.25 -6.45
N ILE A 91 15.90 3.27 -5.49
CA ILE A 91 15.62 2.97 -4.09
C ILE A 91 14.57 3.96 -3.57
N LEU A 92 14.80 5.26 -3.79
CA LEU A 92 13.90 6.32 -3.31
C LEU A 92 12.49 6.20 -3.91
N SER A 93 12.39 5.90 -5.21
CA SER A 93 11.10 5.70 -5.90
C SER A 93 10.31 4.52 -5.31
N ALA A 94 11.00 3.40 -5.02
CA ALA A 94 10.38 2.24 -4.39
C ALA A 94 9.87 2.56 -2.97
N PHE A 95 10.68 3.26 -2.17
CA PHE A 95 10.28 3.67 -0.82
C PHE A 95 9.10 4.65 -0.84
N LEU A 96 9.14 5.67 -1.70
CA LEU A 96 8.06 6.64 -1.84
C LEU A 96 6.76 5.98 -2.32
N GLY A 97 6.83 5.08 -3.31
CA GLY A 97 5.67 4.33 -3.78
C GLY A 97 5.07 3.43 -2.70
N LYS A 98 5.91 2.79 -1.88
CA LYS A 98 5.43 1.97 -0.75
C LYS A 98 4.77 2.82 0.34
N LEU A 99 5.40 3.92 0.75
CA LEU A 99 4.87 4.83 1.77
C LEU A 99 3.55 5.46 1.32
N SER A 100 3.47 5.94 0.09
CA SER A 100 2.23 6.51 -0.46
C SER A 100 1.11 5.47 -0.54
N GLY A 101 1.41 4.24 -0.95
CA GLY A 101 0.45 3.13 -0.92
C GLY A 101 -0.06 2.82 0.49
N GLN A 102 0.82 2.80 1.49
CA GLN A 102 0.44 2.59 2.88
C GLN A 102 -0.42 3.73 3.45
N VAL A 103 -0.06 4.98 3.16
CA VAL A 103 -0.85 6.15 3.60
C VAL A 103 -2.24 6.13 2.97
N LEU A 104 -2.34 5.80 1.68
CA LEU A 104 -3.63 5.69 1.01
C LEU A 104 -4.50 4.57 1.61
N ALA A 105 -3.92 3.40 1.89
CA ALA A 105 -4.60 2.31 2.56
C ALA A 105 -5.08 2.72 3.97
N ALA A 106 -4.23 3.41 4.74
CA ALA A 106 -4.57 3.93 6.06
C ALA A 106 -5.73 4.94 6.00
N LEU A 107 -5.73 5.85 5.02
CA LEU A 107 -6.82 6.82 4.83
C LEU A 107 -8.13 6.12 4.44
N ARG A 108 -8.09 5.12 3.56
CA ARG A 108 -9.28 4.34 3.18
C ARG A 108 -9.84 3.56 4.36
N LEU A 109 -8.96 2.96 5.16
CA LEU A 109 -9.35 2.27 6.38
C LEU A 109 -9.98 3.25 7.38
N HIS A 110 -9.38 4.42 7.58
CA HIS A 110 -9.92 5.43 8.48
C HIS A 110 -11.32 5.90 8.06
N ARG A 111 -11.53 6.14 6.75
CA ARG A 111 -12.86 6.48 6.22
C ARG A 111 -13.87 5.36 6.43
N ALA A 112 -13.49 4.10 6.15
CA ALA A 112 -14.37 2.96 6.38
C ALA A 112 -14.74 2.80 7.87
N CYS A 113 -13.82 3.08 8.78
CA CYS A 113 -14.12 3.11 10.22
C CYS A 113 -15.08 4.24 10.58
N GLN A 114 -14.93 5.44 9.99
CA GLN A 114 -15.86 6.55 10.21
C GLN A 114 -17.26 6.26 9.65
N GLU A 115 -17.36 5.61 8.49
CA GLU A 115 -18.63 5.14 7.93
C GLU A 115 -19.31 4.12 8.85
N LEU A 116 -18.54 3.22 9.46
CA LEU A 116 -19.05 2.26 10.43
C LEU A 116 -19.52 2.94 11.73
N GLU A 117 -18.75 3.89 12.25
CA GLU A 117 -19.09 4.64 13.47
C GLU A 117 -20.34 5.51 13.27
N THR A 118 -20.48 6.14 12.11
CA THR A 118 -21.70 6.89 11.77
C THR A 118 -22.91 5.99 11.60
N ALA A 119 -22.75 4.81 10.98
CA ALA A 119 -23.84 3.82 10.89
C ALA A 119 -24.31 3.34 12.26
N LEU A 120 -23.38 3.13 13.20
CA LEU A 120 -23.69 2.74 14.59
C LEU A 120 -24.37 3.88 15.37
N ASN A 121 -23.85 5.11 15.27
CA ASN A 121 -24.43 6.27 15.96
C ASN A 121 -25.82 6.69 15.41
N LEU A 122 -26.17 6.30 14.18
CA LEU A 122 -27.49 6.54 13.59
C LEU A 122 -28.53 5.48 14.00
N GLN A 123 -28.13 4.37 14.63
CA GLN A 123 -29.06 3.48 15.31
C GLN A 123 -29.29 4.03 16.73
N PRO A 124 -30.44 4.68 17.02
CA PRO A 124 -30.80 4.92 18.41
C PRO A 124 -30.90 3.55 19.08
N GLY A 125 -29.94 3.24 19.94
CA GLY A 125 -29.97 2.03 20.75
C GLY A 125 -31.33 1.92 21.43
N PRO A 126 -31.90 0.70 21.57
CA PRO A 126 -33.15 0.53 22.29
C PRO A 126 -32.96 1.12 23.69
N SER A 127 -33.69 2.19 23.98
CA SER A 127 -33.78 2.81 25.29
C SER A 127 -34.08 1.72 26.31
N ARG A 128 -33.08 1.37 27.12
CA ARG A 128 -33.28 0.53 28.31
C ARG A 128 -34.03 1.34 29.37
#